data_AF-A0A3D4GW92-F1
#
_entry.id   AF-A0A3D4GW92-F1
#
_cell.length_a   1.000
_cell.length_b   1.000
_cell.length_c   1.000
_cell.angle_alpha   90.00
_cell.angle_beta   90.00
_cell.angle_gamma   90.00
#
_symmetry.space_group_name_H-M   'P 1'
#
loop_
_entity.id
_entity.type
_entity.pdbx_description
1 polymer ?
#
loop_
_entity_poly.entity_id
_entity_poly.type
_entity_poly.pdbx_seq_one_letter_code
_entity_poly.pdbx_strand_id
1 'polypeptide(L)'
;MAFIISCLAFLIMLIVAKKALAKEDTSLYTREQIATARHNVKTYDWAKTELDQVLSKADSWTERSDEELWNLITGQEIPRGIHVNPNLGCPSCGRNVYKFGNYPWIVSIDRPWKLECPACQEIWPKNDFDPFHRSGLGDGGVFRRHLADDSLLFNTDHPGIEDELRGYAVDDGQGWVDNDGERWWFIAFYSHYCTWTVLPEAATALATAYLYTGDQRYAYKAAVI
;
A
#
# COMPACT_ATOMS: atom_id res chain seq x y z
N MET A 1 -19.52 47.16 32.60
CA MET A 1 -18.40 47.45 31.68
C MET A 1 -17.14 46.62 32.00
N ALA A 2 -16.72 46.49 33.27
CA ALA A 2 -15.55 45.69 33.66
C ALA A 2 -15.62 44.19 33.32
N PHE A 3 -16.82 43.57 33.39
CA PHE A 3 -17.00 42.14 33.10
C PHE A 3 -16.81 41.78 31.62
N ILE A 4 -17.22 42.66 30.70
CA ILE A 4 -17.07 42.47 29.25
C ILE A 4 -15.59 42.58 28.84
N ILE A 5 -14.85 43.50 29.45
CA ILE A 5 -13.41 43.69 29.22
C ILE A 5 -12.61 42.47 29.72
N SER A 6 -13.02 41.86 30.84
CA SER A 6 -12.39 40.65 31.38
C SER A 6 -12.63 39.41 30.49
N CYS A 7 -13.85 39.22 29.97
CA CYS A 7 -14.15 38.14 29.02
C CYS A 7 -13.41 38.31 27.67
N LEU A 8 -13.27 39.56 27.18
CA LEU A 8 -12.55 39.84 25.94
C LEU A 8 -11.04 39.57 26.09
N ALA A 9 -10.45 39.94 27.24
CA ALA A 9 -9.04 39.66 27.54
C ALA A 9 -8.77 38.14 27.66
N PHE A 10 -9.70 37.38 28.23
CA PHE A 10 -9.59 35.92 28.32
C PHE A 10 -9.72 35.23 26.95
N LEU A 11 -10.61 35.72 26.08
CA LEU A 11 -10.77 35.25 24.71
C LEU A 11 -9.51 35.54 23.85
N ILE A 12 -8.92 36.73 23.99
CA ILE A 12 -7.68 37.11 23.29
C ILE A 12 -6.51 36.25 23.77
N MET A 13 -6.37 36.00 25.08
CA MET A 13 -5.32 35.09 25.59
C MET A 13 -5.48 33.66 25.05
N LEU A 14 -6.71 33.13 24.96
CA LEU A 14 -6.97 31.82 24.37
C LEU A 14 -6.64 31.76 22.87
N ILE A 15 -6.84 32.85 22.12
CA ILE A 15 -6.49 32.93 20.68
C ILE A 15 -4.96 33.03 20.48
N VAL A 16 -4.26 33.79 21.34
CA VAL A 16 -2.80 33.95 21.29
C VAL A 16 -2.08 32.66 21.71
N ALA A 17 -2.58 31.98 22.75
CA ALA A 17 -2.02 30.69 23.19
C ALA A 17 -2.15 29.58 22.13
N LYS A 18 -3.21 29.60 21.29
CA LYS A 18 -3.36 28.66 20.17
C LYS A 18 -2.33 28.87 19.05
N LYS A 19 -1.92 30.12 18.78
CA LYS A 19 -0.88 30.40 17.77
C LYS A 19 0.49 29.88 18.20
N ALA A 20 0.85 30.04 19.47
CA ALA A 20 2.16 29.62 19.99
C ALA A 20 2.40 28.10 19.96
N LEU A 21 1.35 27.29 19.75
CA LEU A 21 1.43 25.82 19.67
C LEU A 21 1.23 25.27 18.25
N ALA A 22 0.94 26.12 17.26
CA ALA A 22 0.77 25.69 15.88
C ALA A 22 2.15 25.50 15.22
N LYS A 23 2.32 24.40 14.48
CA LYS A 23 3.54 24.15 13.71
C LYS A 23 3.70 25.24 12.65
N GLU A 24 4.65 26.15 12.85
CA GLU A 24 4.90 27.25 11.91
C GLU A 24 5.88 26.89 10.79
N ASP A 25 6.59 25.77 10.93
CA ASP A 25 7.62 25.37 9.97
C ASP A 25 7.65 23.87 9.67
N THR A 26 8.30 23.50 8.56
CA THR A 26 8.48 22.10 8.14
C THR A 26 9.37 21.33 9.12
N SER A 27 9.08 20.04 9.32
CA SER A 27 9.75 19.24 10.38
C SER A 27 11.05 18.56 9.93
N LEU A 28 11.20 18.26 8.64
CA LEU A 28 12.34 17.49 8.11
C LEU A 28 13.35 18.34 7.35
N TYR A 29 12.86 19.31 6.57
CA TYR A 29 13.67 20.22 5.76
C TYR A 29 13.26 21.64 6.06
N THR A 30 14.19 22.59 6.12
CA THR A 30 13.84 24.02 6.26
C THR A 30 13.32 24.59 4.93
N ARG A 31 12.66 25.75 4.99
CA ARG A 31 12.19 26.44 3.78
C ARG A 31 13.34 26.81 2.84
N GLU A 32 14.50 27.18 3.40
CA GLU A 32 15.71 27.51 2.65
C GLU A 32 16.28 26.28 1.94
N GLN A 33 16.27 25.11 2.59
CA GLN A 33 16.69 23.86 1.97
C GLN A 33 15.77 23.48 0.80
N ILE A 34 14.45 23.60 0.98
CA ILE A 34 13.47 23.33 -0.08
C ILE A 34 13.65 24.31 -1.24
N ALA A 35 13.82 25.61 -0.96
CA ALA A 35 14.06 26.62 -1.99
C ALA A 35 15.36 26.35 -2.75
N THR A 36 16.42 25.93 -2.05
CA THR A 36 17.71 25.54 -2.64
C THR A 36 17.56 24.31 -3.54
N ALA A 37 16.86 23.27 -3.08
CA ALA A 37 16.60 22.08 -3.90
C ALA A 37 15.85 22.44 -5.19
N ARG A 38 14.79 23.25 -5.09
CA ARG A 38 14.01 23.75 -6.23
C ARG A 38 14.80 24.63 -7.19
N HIS A 39 15.78 25.38 -6.67
CA HIS A 39 16.71 26.13 -7.50
C HIS A 39 17.66 25.17 -8.23
N ASN A 40 18.26 24.23 -7.51
CA ASN A 40 19.25 23.30 -8.05
C ASN A 40 18.70 22.47 -9.20
N VAL A 41 17.48 21.92 -9.06
CA VAL A 41 16.83 21.13 -10.14
C VAL A 41 16.57 21.94 -11.41
N LYS A 42 16.55 23.28 -11.33
CA LYS A 42 16.43 24.17 -12.52
C LYS A 42 17.80 24.54 -13.10
N THR A 43 18.83 24.58 -12.25
CA THR A 43 20.16 25.10 -12.59
C THR A 43 21.12 24.03 -13.07
N TYR A 44 21.18 22.88 -12.39
CA TYR A 44 22.23 21.89 -12.59
C TYR A 44 21.71 20.59 -13.23
N ASP A 45 22.46 20.05 -14.18
CA ASP A 45 22.04 18.85 -14.93
C ASP A 45 21.99 17.58 -14.08
N TRP A 46 22.87 17.46 -13.07
CA TRP A 46 22.82 16.36 -12.11
C TRP A 46 21.51 16.39 -11.30
N ALA A 47 21.03 17.58 -10.93
CA ALA A 47 19.81 17.74 -10.15
C ALA A 47 18.55 17.53 -11.01
N LYS A 48 18.60 17.89 -12.31
CA LYS A 48 17.55 17.52 -13.28
C LYS A 48 17.45 16.01 -13.43
N THR A 49 18.60 15.33 -13.56
CA THR A 49 18.65 13.86 -13.64
C THR A 49 18.04 13.21 -12.39
N GLU A 50 18.33 13.76 -11.21
CA GLU A 50 17.73 13.28 -9.96
C GLU A 50 16.20 13.52 -9.93
N LEU A 51 15.74 14.69 -10.37
CA LEU A 51 14.32 14.99 -10.51
C LEU A 51 13.64 13.98 -11.45
N ASP A 52 14.20 13.72 -12.62
CA ASP A 52 13.64 12.78 -13.59
C ASP A 52 13.48 11.37 -13.00
N GLN A 53 14.46 10.93 -12.21
CA GLN A 53 14.39 9.64 -11.49
C GLN A 53 13.27 9.64 -10.44
N VAL A 54 13.09 10.73 -9.70
CA VAL A 54 12.00 10.87 -8.72
C VAL A 54 10.64 10.86 -9.41
N LEU A 55 10.48 11.62 -10.50
CA LEU A 55 9.24 11.70 -11.27
C LEU A 55 8.87 10.35 -11.87
N SER A 56 9.82 9.61 -12.45
CA SER A 56 9.55 8.27 -12.99
C SER A 56 9.00 7.27 -11.96
N LYS A 57 9.27 7.50 -10.67
CA LYS A 57 8.73 6.69 -9.56
C LYS A 57 7.42 7.22 -8.99
N ALA A 58 7.15 8.52 -9.13
CA ALA A 58 6.03 9.22 -8.51
C ALA A 58 4.83 9.36 -9.45
N ASP A 59 5.07 9.60 -10.75
CA ASP A 59 4.04 9.98 -11.71
C ASP A 59 2.95 8.91 -11.86
N SER A 60 3.33 7.63 -11.91
CA SER A 60 2.40 6.51 -12.00
C SER A 60 1.41 6.42 -10.83
N TRP A 61 1.78 6.94 -9.66
CA TRP A 61 0.87 7.03 -8.50
C TRP A 61 -0.12 8.17 -8.64
N THR A 62 0.27 9.26 -9.30
CA THR A 62 -0.63 10.41 -9.52
C THR A 62 -1.71 10.12 -10.56
N GLU A 63 -1.47 9.16 -11.43
CA GLU A 63 -2.40 8.70 -12.47
C GLU A 63 -3.52 7.80 -11.93
N ARG A 64 -3.33 7.19 -10.74
CA ARG A 64 -4.34 6.36 -10.08
C ARG A 64 -5.41 7.19 -9.40
N SER A 65 -6.64 6.71 -9.36
CA SER A 65 -7.72 7.31 -8.57
C SER A 65 -7.46 7.16 -7.06
N ASP A 66 -8.08 8.05 -6.26
CA ASP A 66 -7.94 7.98 -4.80
C ASP A 66 -8.55 6.70 -4.23
N GLU A 67 -9.65 6.23 -4.83
CA GLU A 67 -10.29 4.98 -4.45
C GLU A 67 -9.39 3.77 -4.71
N GLU A 68 -8.70 3.72 -5.85
CA GLU A 68 -7.72 2.67 -6.12
C GLU A 68 -6.60 2.65 -5.07
N LEU A 69 -6.04 3.82 -4.73
CA LEU A 69 -4.96 3.92 -3.73
C LEU A 69 -5.45 3.53 -2.33
N TRP A 70 -6.62 4.03 -1.93
CA TRP A 70 -7.21 3.74 -0.63
C TRP A 70 -7.50 2.24 -0.45
N ASN A 71 -7.96 1.58 -1.51
CA ASN A 71 -8.27 0.15 -1.48
C ASN A 71 -7.03 -0.76 -1.47
N LEU A 72 -5.81 -0.24 -1.65
CA LEU A 72 -4.57 -1.02 -1.46
C LEU A 72 -4.26 -1.26 0.03
N ILE A 73 -4.80 -0.42 0.93
CA ILE A 73 -4.54 -0.54 2.37
C ILE A 73 -5.41 -1.66 2.95
N THR A 74 -4.77 -2.77 3.30
CA THR A 74 -5.49 -3.94 3.81
C THR A 74 -5.95 -3.75 5.26
N GLY A 75 -7.19 -4.14 5.56
CA GLY A 75 -7.73 -4.18 6.93
C GLY A 75 -7.02 -5.20 7.84
N GLN A 76 -7.22 -5.08 9.15
CA GLN A 76 -6.51 -5.90 10.16
C GLN A 76 -6.94 -7.37 10.22
N GLU A 77 -8.08 -7.74 9.62
CA GLU A 77 -8.52 -9.15 9.54
C GLU A 77 -7.77 -9.96 8.47
N ILE A 78 -7.08 -9.28 7.56
CA ILE A 78 -6.10 -9.92 6.67
C ILE A 78 -4.77 -9.96 7.43
N PRO A 79 -4.23 -11.15 7.75
CA PRO A 79 -2.95 -11.29 8.42
C PRO A 79 -1.82 -10.67 7.59
N ARG A 80 -0.67 -10.44 8.24
CA ARG A 80 0.55 -10.01 7.58
C ARG A 80 1.59 -11.13 7.67
N GLY A 81 1.86 -11.77 6.55
CA GLY A 81 2.81 -12.87 6.44
C GLY A 81 4.11 -12.42 5.78
N ILE A 82 5.25 -12.64 6.44
CA ILE A 82 6.56 -12.34 5.81
C ILE A 82 7.02 -13.44 4.85
N HIS A 83 6.41 -14.62 4.91
CA HIS A 83 6.67 -15.77 4.02
C HIS A 83 5.34 -16.33 3.49
N VAL A 84 5.37 -16.87 2.26
CA VAL A 84 4.23 -17.61 1.69
C VAL A 84 4.20 -19.05 2.22
N ASN A 85 5.23 -19.86 1.97
CA ASN A 85 5.47 -21.12 2.67
C ASN A 85 6.99 -21.32 2.79
N PRO A 86 7.62 -21.09 3.96
CA PRO A 86 9.07 -21.08 4.12
C PRO A 86 9.73 -22.45 3.92
N ASN A 87 8.95 -23.53 4.06
CA ASN A 87 9.46 -24.90 3.98
C ASN A 87 9.41 -25.45 2.56
N LEU A 88 8.29 -25.26 1.86
CA LEU A 88 8.04 -25.87 0.55
C LEU A 88 8.29 -24.91 -0.61
N GLY A 89 8.13 -23.60 -0.40
CA GLY A 89 8.32 -22.58 -1.44
C GLY A 89 7.12 -22.44 -2.36
N CYS A 90 7.35 -22.31 -3.67
CA CYS A 90 6.28 -22.16 -4.66
C CYS A 90 5.58 -23.50 -4.94
N PRO A 91 4.24 -23.56 -5.06
CA PRO A 91 3.56 -24.82 -5.38
C PRO A 91 4.01 -25.46 -6.70
N SER A 92 4.43 -24.66 -7.69
CA SER A 92 4.85 -25.15 -9.01
C SER A 92 6.33 -25.55 -9.07
N CYS A 93 7.24 -24.72 -8.54
CA CYS A 93 8.69 -24.94 -8.65
C CYS A 93 9.39 -25.28 -7.33
N GLY A 94 8.62 -25.48 -6.25
CA GLY A 94 9.11 -25.76 -4.90
C GLY A 94 10.06 -24.68 -4.39
N ARG A 95 11.15 -25.14 -3.75
CA ARG A 95 12.18 -24.29 -3.14
C ARG A 95 13.03 -23.50 -4.14
N ASN A 96 12.85 -23.67 -5.46
CA ASN A 96 13.58 -22.86 -6.45
C ASN A 96 13.30 -21.36 -6.31
N VAL A 97 12.12 -20.97 -5.79
CA VAL A 97 11.78 -19.57 -5.50
C VAL A 97 12.83 -18.89 -4.61
N TYR A 98 13.41 -19.62 -3.64
CA TYR A 98 14.35 -19.07 -2.66
C TYR A 98 15.77 -18.83 -3.21
N LYS A 99 16.04 -19.22 -4.46
CA LYS A 99 17.28 -18.82 -5.15
C LYS A 99 17.33 -17.31 -5.41
N PHE A 100 16.20 -16.62 -5.32
CA PHE A 100 16.06 -15.18 -5.52
C PHE A 100 16.06 -14.36 -4.22
N GLY A 101 16.30 -15.00 -3.07
CA GLY A 101 16.40 -14.33 -1.75
C GLY A 101 15.45 -14.90 -0.71
N ASN A 102 15.46 -14.31 0.49
CA ASN A 102 14.69 -14.79 1.64
C ASN A 102 13.18 -14.51 1.52
N TYR A 103 12.82 -13.40 0.86
CA TYR A 103 11.45 -12.96 0.62
C TYR A 103 11.22 -12.73 -0.88
N PRO A 104 11.26 -13.79 -1.69
CA PRO A 104 11.52 -13.67 -3.13
C PRO A 104 10.29 -13.29 -3.97
N TRP A 105 9.09 -13.25 -3.40
CA TRP A 105 7.86 -13.10 -4.17
C TRP A 105 7.68 -11.65 -4.65
N ILE A 106 7.32 -11.50 -5.92
CA ILE A 106 7.12 -10.19 -6.54
C ILE A 106 5.68 -9.74 -6.28
N VAL A 107 5.54 -8.57 -5.70
CA VAL A 107 4.26 -7.88 -5.49
C VAL A 107 4.13 -6.78 -6.54
N SER A 108 2.98 -6.73 -7.22
CA SER A 108 2.63 -5.63 -8.11
C SER A 108 1.24 -5.10 -7.78
N ILE A 109 1.11 -3.78 -7.73
CA ILE A 109 -0.19 -3.10 -7.55
C ILE A 109 -1.00 -3.02 -8.85
N ASP A 110 -0.40 -3.34 -10.00
CA ASP A 110 -1.13 -3.52 -11.26
C ASP A 110 -1.95 -4.81 -11.25
N ARG A 111 -1.61 -5.74 -10.34
CA ARG A 111 -2.35 -6.98 -10.08
C ARG A 111 -2.55 -7.13 -8.57
N PRO A 112 -3.44 -6.33 -7.95
CA PRO A 112 -3.72 -6.44 -6.53
C PRO A 112 -4.03 -7.88 -6.12
N TRP A 113 -3.65 -8.24 -4.90
CA TRP A 113 -3.87 -9.57 -4.32
C TRP A 113 -3.12 -10.72 -5.00
N LYS A 114 -2.23 -10.44 -5.96
CA LYS A 114 -1.43 -11.46 -6.64
C LYS A 114 0.06 -11.36 -6.32
N LEU A 115 0.70 -12.52 -6.32
CA LEU A 115 2.14 -12.70 -6.21
C LEU A 115 2.67 -13.42 -7.45
N GLU A 116 3.83 -12.99 -7.93
CA GLU A 116 4.56 -13.69 -8.98
C GLU A 116 5.79 -14.39 -8.39
N CYS A 117 5.98 -15.66 -8.76
CA CYS A 117 7.19 -16.40 -8.43
C CYS A 117 8.31 -16.03 -9.40
N PRO A 118 9.43 -15.44 -8.95
CA PRO A 118 10.52 -15.04 -9.86
C PRO A 118 11.22 -16.23 -10.55
N ALA A 119 11.08 -17.44 -10.01
CA ALA A 119 11.75 -18.63 -10.53
C ALA A 119 11.00 -19.32 -11.67
N CYS A 120 9.67 -19.25 -11.70
CA CYS A 120 8.83 -19.92 -12.72
C CYS A 120 7.74 -19.03 -13.31
N GLN A 121 7.66 -17.77 -12.90
CA GLN A 121 6.71 -16.75 -13.40
C GLN A 121 5.23 -17.07 -13.11
N GLU A 122 4.95 -18.12 -12.35
CA GLU A 122 3.60 -18.45 -11.90
C GLU A 122 2.99 -17.36 -11.03
N ILE A 123 1.71 -17.11 -11.26
CA ILE A 123 0.89 -16.15 -10.52
C ILE A 123 0.01 -16.89 -9.51
N TRP A 124 0.02 -16.40 -8.27
CA TRP A 124 -0.70 -16.95 -7.12
C TRP A 124 -1.42 -15.85 -6.33
N PRO A 125 -2.47 -16.18 -5.56
CA PRO A 125 -3.21 -17.44 -5.59
C PRO A 125 -3.99 -17.58 -6.91
N LYS A 126 -4.66 -18.71 -7.14
CA LYS A 126 -5.41 -18.99 -8.37
C LYS A 126 -6.84 -18.43 -8.35
N ASN A 127 -7.34 -17.93 -7.23
CA ASN A 127 -8.61 -17.18 -7.17
C ASN A 127 -8.44 -15.70 -7.44
N ASP A 128 -9.50 -15.04 -7.88
CA ASP A 128 -9.63 -13.59 -7.79
C ASP A 128 -10.13 -13.22 -6.38
N PHE A 129 -9.28 -12.59 -5.59
CA PHE A 129 -9.58 -12.26 -4.20
C PHE A 129 -10.40 -10.96 -4.06
N ASP A 130 -10.37 -10.08 -5.06
CA ASP A 130 -10.99 -8.75 -4.94
C ASP A 130 -12.52 -8.82 -4.76
N PRO A 131 -13.28 -9.64 -5.52
CA PRO A 131 -14.73 -9.77 -5.30
C PRO A 131 -15.08 -10.28 -3.89
N PHE A 132 -14.35 -11.29 -3.41
CA PHE A 132 -14.50 -11.81 -2.05
C PHE A 132 -14.21 -10.72 -1.01
N HIS A 133 -13.09 -10.01 -1.14
CA HIS A 133 -12.73 -8.91 -0.27
C HIS A 133 -13.81 -7.82 -0.24
N ARG A 134 -14.28 -7.38 -1.41
CA ARG A 134 -15.30 -6.33 -1.55
C ARG A 134 -16.64 -6.74 -0.93
N SER A 135 -17.02 -8.00 -1.07
CA SER A 135 -18.26 -8.53 -0.47
C SER A 135 -18.23 -8.48 1.07
N GLY A 136 -17.04 -8.51 1.68
CA GLY A 136 -16.84 -8.44 3.12
C GLY A 136 -16.57 -7.04 3.69
N LEU A 137 -16.67 -5.98 2.89
CA LEU A 137 -16.49 -4.61 3.39
C LEU A 137 -17.68 -4.20 4.26
N GLY A 138 -17.43 -3.99 5.55
CA GLY A 138 -18.41 -3.48 6.51
C GLY A 138 -18.39 -1.96 6.64
N ASP A 139 -18.95 -1.47 7.75
CA ASP A 139 -18.98 -0.04 8.07
C ASP A 139 -17.57 0.58 8.02
N GLY A 140 -17.48 1.75 7.38
CA GLY A 140 -16.21 2.48 7.20
C GLY A 140 -15.26 1.86 6.17
N GLY A 141 -15.72 0.91 5.35
CA GLY A 141 -14.90 0.27 4.32
C GLY A 141 -13.85 -0.67 4.87
N VAL A 142 -14.06 -1.20 6.09
CA VAL A 142 -13.12 -2.13 6.70
C VAL A 142 -13.57 -3.56 6.42
N PHE A 143 -12.66 -4.36 5.84
CA PHE A 143 -12.91 -5.77 5.59
C PHE A 143 -13.19 -6.56 6.88
N ARG A 144 -14.25 -7.38 6.80
CA ARG A 144 -14.70 -8.33 7.80
C ARG A 144 -14.90 -9.67 7.11
N ARG A 145 -14.04 -10.65 7.41
CA ARG A 145 -14.07 -11.97 6.76
C ARG A 145 -15.43 -12.65 6.95
N HIS A 146 -16.06 -12.49 8.11
CA HIS A 146 -17.35 -13.12 8.41
C HIS A 146 -18.54 -12.53 7.63
N LEU A 147 -18.38 -11.38 6.98
CA LEU A 147 -19.37 -10.78 6.09
C LEU A 147 -19.18 -11.19 4.63
N ALA A 148 -18.00 -11.72 4.28
CA ALA A 148 -17.61 -12.01 2.91
C ALA A 148 -18.35 -13.23 2.35
N ASP A 149 -18.61 -13.20 1.05
CA ASP A 149 -19.29 -14.26 0.32
C ASP A 149 -18.28 -15.33 -0.17
N ASP A 150 -18.17 -16.42 0.59
CA ASP A 150 -17.30 -17.56 0.27
C ASP A 150 -17.59 -18.19 -1.11
N SER A 151 -18.75 -17.95 -1.73
CA SER A 151 -19.05 -18.46 -3.09
C SER A 151 -18.16 -17.83 -4.18
N LEU A 152 -17.54 -16.69 -3.87
CA LEU A 152 -16.59 -15.99 -4.73
C LEU A 152 -15.17 -16.57 -4.65
N LEU A 153 -14.90 -17.49 -3.71
CA LEU A 153 -13.60 -18.14 -3.55
C LEU A 153 -13.52 -19.41 -4.40
N PHE A 154 -12.96 -19.26 -5.60
CA PHE A 154 -12.67 -20.39 -6.48
C PHE A 154 -11.50 -20.08 -7.41
N ASN A 155 -10.83 -21.12 -7.88
CA ASN A 155 -9.79 -21.02 -8.90
C ASN A 155 -10.39 -20.53 -10.21
N THR A 156 -9.97 -19.37 -10.71
CA THR A 156 -10.54 -18.76 -11.92
C THR A 156 -10.23 -19.53 -13.20
N ASP A 157 -9.18 -20.35 -13.18
CA ASP A 157 -8.83 -21.24 -14.30
C ASP A 157 -9.74 -22.49 -14.31
N HIS A 158 -10.42 -22.78 -13.20
CA HIS A 158 -11.30 -23.93 -12.99
C HIS A 158 -12.67 -23.53 -12.37
N PRO A 159 -13.49 -22.73 -13.10
CA PRO A 159 -14.71 -22.14 -12.55
C PRO A 159 -15.90 -23.11 -12.48
N GLY A 160 -15.78 -24.34 -12.99
CA GLY A 160 -16.85 -25.35 -12.91
C GLY A 160 -17.07 -25.81 -11.46
N ILE A 161 -18.33 -25.94 -11.03
CA ILE A 161 -18.67 -26.38 -9.66
C ILE A 161 -18.20 -27.81 -9.40
N GLU A 162 -18.20 -28.66 -10.44
CA GLU A 162 -17.79 -30.07 -10.37
C GLU A 162 -16.30 -30.27 -10.75
N ASP A 163 -15.54 -29.19 -10.99
CA ASP A 163 -14.12 -29.29 -11.31
C ASP A 163 -13.30 -29.60 -10.04
N GLU A 164 -12.54 -30.69 -10.06
CA GLU A 164 -11.71 -31.12 -8.92
C GLU A 164 -10.64 -30.08 -8.54
N LEU A 165 -10.22 -29.23 -9.49
CA LEU A 165 -9.23 -28.17 -9.27
C LEU A 165 -9.87 -26.83 -8.87
N ARG A 166 -11.20 -26.77 -8.71
CA ARG A 166 -11.90 -25.55 -8.29
C ARG A 166 -11.34 -24.95 -6.99
N GLY A 167 -10.96 -25.79 -6.03
CA GLY A 167 -10.40 -25.38 -4.75
C GLY A 167 -8.86 -25.25 -4.72
N TYR A 168 -8.18 -25.60 -5.82
CA TYR A 168 -6.73 -25.59 -5.86
C TYR A 168 -6.18 -24.17 -5.79
N ALA A 169 -5.26 -23.94 -4.85
CA ALA A 169 -4.60 -22.65 -4.63
C ALA A 169 -5.55 -21.46 -4.48
N VAL A 170 -6.70 -21.69 -3.82
CA VAL A 170 -7.66 -20.66 -3.45
C VAL A 170 -7.32 -20.17 -2.04
N ASP A 171 -6.96 -18.89 -1.92
CA ASP A 171 -6.61 -18.23 -0.66
C ASP A 171 -7.72 -17.25 -0.26
N ASP A 172 -8.23 -17.41 0.96
CA ASP A 172 -9.32 -16.65 1.57
C ASP A 172 -8.82 -15.48 2.45
N GLY A 173 -7.53 -15.17 2.37
CA GLY A 173 -6.85 -14.21 3.23
C GLY A 173 -6.10 -14.86 4.39
N GLN A 174 -6.47 -16.08 4.80
CA GLN A 174 -5.80 -16.84 5.88
C GLN A 174 -4.78 -17.85 5.34
N GLY A 175 -4.57 -17.88 4.02
CA GLY A 175 -3.70 -18.82 3.34
C GLY A 175 -4.46 -20.04 2.82
N TRP A 176 -4.09 -20.47 1.61
CA TRP A 176 -4.52 -21.73 1.02
C TRP A 176 -3.90 -22.91 1.78
N VAL A 177 -4.67 -23.96 2.02
CA VAL A 177 -4.19 -25.23 2.59
C VAL A 177 -4.39 -26.33 1.57
N ASP A 178 -3.34 -27.11 1.30
CA ASP A 178 -3.41 -28.25 0.40
C ASP A 178 -3.94 -29.52 1.09
N ASN A 179 -4.01 -30.63 0.34
CA ASN A 179 -4.53 -31.91 0.84
C ASN A 179 -3.62 -32.56 1.89
N ASP A 180 -2.35 -32.16 1.97
CA ASP A 180 -1.37 -32.67 2.94
C ASP A 180 -1.37 -31.82 4.22
N GLY A 181 -2.17 -30.75 4.28
CA GLY A 181 -2.29 -29.85 5.43
C GLY A 181 -1.26 -28.73 5.45
N GLU A 182 -0.50 -28.56 4.37
CA GLU A 182 0.50 -27.52 4.22
C GLU A 182 -0.15 -26.21 3.79
N ARG A 183 0.38 -25.07 4.25
CA ARG A 183 -0.26 -23.76 4.08
C ARG A 183 0.59 -22.80 3.27
N TRP A 184 -0.04 -22.05 2.37
CA TRP A 184 0.54 -20.95 1.62
C TRP A 184 -0.21 -19.64 1.87
N TRP A 185 0.46 -18.68 2.49
CA TRP A 185 -0.07 -17.37 2.87
C TRP A 185 0.10 -16.34 1.75
N PHE A 186 -0.49 -16.57 0.57
CA PHE A 186 -0.29 -15.67 -0.59
C PHE A 186 -0.88 -14.28 -0.32
N ILE A 187 -2.13 -14.20 0.13
CA ILE A 187 -2.80 -12.93 0.38
C ILE A 187 -2.18 -12.20 1.57
N ALA A 188 -1.82 -12.92 2.63
CA ALA A 188 -1.16 -12.31 3.78
C ALA A 188 0.26 -11.81 3.45
N PHE A 189 0.98 -12.44 2.52
CA PHE A 189 2.24 -11.90 2.01
C PHE A 189 2.03 -10.65 1.16
N TYR A 190 1.05 -10.65 0.25
CA TYR A 190 0.67 -9.44 -0.49
C TYR A 190 0.35 -8.29 0.47
N SER A 191 -0.51 -8.53 1.46
CA SER A 191 -0.89 -7.57 2.51
C SER A 191 0.33 -6.98 3.22
N HIS A 192 1.29 -7.82 3.63
CA HIS A 192 2.49 -7.35 4.31
C HIS A 192 3.34 -6.43 3.44
N TYR A 193 3.75 -6.88 2.25
CA TYR A 193 4.71 -6.15 1.41
C TYR A 193 4.08 -4.99 0.65
N CYS A 194 2.79 -5.06 0.32
CA CYS A 194 2.05 -3.90 -0.17
C CYS A 194 2.04 -2.79 0.89
N THR A 195 1.62 -3.13 2.13
CA THR A 195 1.51 -2.16 3.23
C THR A 195 2.86 -1.59 3.70
N TRP A 196 3.90 -2.43 3.80
CA TRP A 196 5.15 -2.06 4.48
C TRP A 196 6.32 -1.79 3.54
N THR A 197 6.17 -2.04 2.25
CA THR A 197 7.23 -1.76 1.26
C THR A 197 6.68 -0.87 0.16
N VAL A 198 5.68 -1.34 -0.59
CA VAL A 198 5.20 -0.63 -1.78
C VAL A 198 4.59 0.73 -1.45
N LEU A 199 3.65 0.80 -0.50
CA LEU A 199 2.98 2.05 -0.13
C LEU A 199 3.92 3.07 0.54
N PRO A 200 4.82 2.69 1.49
CA PRO A 200 5.79 3.64 2.05
C PRO A 200 6.80 4.16 1.02
N GLU A 201 7.23 3.32 0.08
CA GLU A 201 8.09 3.75 -1.03
C GLU A 201 7.37 4.75 -1.94
N ALA A 202 6.10 4.51 -2.24
CA ALA A 202 5.25 5.44 -2.99
C ALA A 202 5.10 6.79 -2.29
N ALA A 203 4.75 6.78 -0.99
CA ALA A 203 4.61 7.99 -0.19
C ALA A 203 5.92 8.79 -0.15
N THR A 204 7.06 8.09 -0.05
CA THR A 204 8.39 8.73 -0.09
C THR A 204 8.70 9.34 -1.45
N ALA A 205 8.40 8.64 -2.54
CA ALA A 205 8.61 9.15 -3.90
C ALA A 205 7.75 10.39 -4.17
N LEU A 206 6.46 10.35 -3.82
CA LEU A 206 5.53 11.47 -3.93
C LEU A 206 5.94 12.66 -3.06
N ALA A 207 6.33 12.43 -1.81
CA ALA A 207 6.82 13.50 -0.92
C ALA A 207 8.09 14.17 -1.49
N THR A 208 9.01 13.39 -2.06
CA THR A 208 10.24 13.90 -2.68
C THR A 208 9.93 14.68 -3.95
N ALA A 209 9.00 14.19 -4.78
CA ALA A 209 8.54 14.89 -5.97
C ALA A 209 7.94 16.25 -5.61
N TYR A 210 7.11 16.33 -4.56
CA TYR A 210 6.59 17.60 -4.05
C TYR A 210 7.70 18.53 -3.55
N LEU A 211 8.70 18.00 -2.87
CA LEU A 211 9.83 18.80 -2.36
C LEU A 211 10.56 19.49 -3.51
N TYR A 212 10.89 18.75 -4.58
CA TYR A 212 11.63 19.26 -5.74
C TYR A 212 10.81 20.13 -6.69
N THR A 213 9.51 19.87 -6.83
CA THR A 213 8.67 20.57 -7.83
C THR A 213 7.78 21.64 -7.23
N GLY A 214 7.28 21.43 -6.01
CA GLY A 214 6.19 22.20 -5.42
C GLY A 214 4.80 21.91 -5.99
N ASP A 215 4.66 20.90 -6.85
CA ASP A 215 3.38 20.51 -7.41
C ASP A 215 2.50 19.79 -6.36
N GLN A 216 1.37 20.42 -6.02
CA GLN A 216 0.46 19.96 -4.98
C GLN A 216 -0.15 18.58 -5.27
N ARG A 217 -0.16 18.13 -6.54
CA ARG A 217 -0.69 16.80 -6.90
C ARG A 217 0.07 15.68 -6.17
N TYR A 218 1.40 15.79 -6.07
CA TYR A 218 2.20 14.80 -5.36
C TYR A 218 1.92 14.81 -3.85
N ALA A 219 1.81 15.98 -3.24
CA ALA A 219 1.48 16.12 -1.82
C ALA A 219 0.10 15.56 -1.50
N TYR A 220 -0.88 15.82 -2.36
CA TYR A 220 -2.23 15.29 -2.23
C TYR A 220 -2.24 13.76 -2.27
N LYS A 221 -1.60 13.17 -3.30
CA LYS A 221 -1.54 11.71 -3.44
C LYS A 221 -0.77 11.04 -2.30
N ALA A 222 0.29 11.67 -1.81
CA ALA A 222 1.01 11.18 -0.62
C ALA A 222 0.16 11.19 0.65
N ALA A 223 -0.90 12.00 0.72
CA ALA A 223 -1.81 12.05 1.86
C ALA A 223 -2.98 11.06 1.75
N VAL A 224 -3.24 10.52 0.55
CA VAL A 224 -4.20 9.43 0.33
C VAL A 224 -3.61 8.09 0.75
N ILE A 225 -2.30 7.91 0.55
CA ILE A 225 -1.50 6.75 0.97
C ILE A 225 -1.14 6.85 2.46
#